data_AF-A0A0S4IW48-F1
#
_entry.id   AF-A0A0S4IW48-F1
#
_cell.length_a   1.000
_cell.length_b   1.000
_cell.length_c   1.000
_cell.angle_alpha   90.00
_cell.angle_beta   90.00
_cell.angle_gamma   90.00
#
_symmetry.space_group_name_H-M   'P 1'
#
loop_
_entity.id
_entity.type
_entity.pdbx_description
1 polymer ?
#
loop_
_entity_poly.entity_id
_entity_poly.type
_entity_poly.pdbx_seq_one_letter_code
_entity_poly.pdbx_strand_id
1 'polypeptide(L)'
;MEWSDAKIIGSWIGFGLLHSLFANDEVKASVLRVLPAAASRWYRAAYNVASLGLTAVVGDGLLRNVERSDAIIFHEGVRSVVSNSVAVLAAAGFVSVCTAYDMLFFFGVKAAPSQPLGWCTLHRFVRHPWYTCALAFLWSRSMDRAKLLSTAMMTLYFFVGSRFEERRLCNMPGGAGARYRRYCTLVPGIIPLPWCFLTTTQISNVFST
;
A
#
# COMPACT_ATOMS: atom_id res chain seq x y z
N MET A 1 28.13 8.70 5.36
CA MET A 1 27.74 9.89 4.59
C MET A 1 26.24 10.03 4.68
N GLU A 2 25.76 11.13 5.25
CA GLU A 2 24.33 11.43 5.36
C GLU A 2 23.70 11.60 3.97
N TRP A 3 22.41 11.27 3.87
CA TRP A 3 21.66 11.55 2.65
C TRP A 3 21.06 12.93 2.73
N SER A 4 21.30 13.76 1.72
CA SER A 4 20.62 15.05 1.60
C SER A 4 19.13 14.87 1.34
N ASP A 5 18.33 15.88 1.70
CA ASP A 5 16.89 15.93 1.43
C ASP A 5 16.58 15.63 -0.06
N ALA A 6 17.39 16.17 -0.97
CA ALA A 6 17.28 15.93 -2.41
C ALA A 6 17.49 14.45 -2.79
N LYS A 7 18.42 13.74 -2.14
CA LYS A 7 18.62 12.30 -2.36
C LYS A 7 17.42 11.51 -1.87
N ILE A 8 16.89 11.81 -0.69
CA ILE A 8 15.70 11.16 -0.14
C ILE A 8 14.50 11.33 -1.08
N ILE A 9 14.23 12.57 -1.50
CA ILE A 9 13.13 12.88 -2.44
C ILE A 9 13.34 12.16 -3.77
N GLY A 10 14.54 12.26 -4.34
CA GLY A 10 14.88 11.60 -5.60
C GLY A 10 14.70 10.09 -5.54
N SER A 11 15.09 9.45 -4.44
CA SER A 11 14.89 8.02 -4.23
C SER A 11 13.41 7.64 -4.09
N TRP A 12 12.59 8.44 -3.40
CA TRP A 12 11.14 8.20 -3.32
C TRP A 12 10.44 8.38 -4.67
N ILE A 13 10.81 9.40 -5.44
CA ILE A 13 10.29 9.61 -6.80
C ILE A 13 10.70 8.45 -7.69
N GLY A 14 11.98 8.07 -7.68
CA GLY A 14 12.49 6.92 -8.43
C GLY A 14 11.78 5.62 -8.05
N PHE A 15 11.60 5.37 -6.75
CA PHE A 15 10.81 4.26 -6.24
C PHE A 15 9.38 4.30 -6.80
N GLY A 16 8.67 5.41 -6.65
CA GLY A 16 7.28 5.54 -7.06
C GLY A 16 7.08 5.35 -8.57
N LEU A 17 7.96 5.92 -9.39
CA LEU A 17 7.94 5.78 -10.84
C LEU A 17 8.21 4.35 -11.28
N LEU A 18 9.30 3.74 -10.79
CA LEU A 18 9.68 2.37 -11.17
C LEU A 18 8.64 1.36 -10.69
N HIS A 19 8.21 1.47 -9.43
CA HIS A 19 7.20 0.58 -8.87
C HIS A 19 5.88 0.69 -9.64
N SER A 20 5.40 1.91 -9.90
CA SER A 20 4.14 2.10 -10.66
C SER A 20 4.26 1.62 -12.10
N LEU A 21 5.42 1.80 -12.74
CA LEU A 21 5.66 1.32 -14.10
C LEU A 21 5.59 -0.20 -14.19
N PHE A 22 6.27 -0.92 -13.30
CA PHE A 22 6.27 -2.38 -13.32
C PHE A 22 4.97 -3.01 -12.80
N ALA A 23 4.22 -2.28 -11.97
CA ALA A 23 2.87 -2.66 -11.53
C ALA A 23 1.81 -2.54 -12.65
N ASN A 24 2.11 -1.81 -13.73
CA ASN A 24 1.18 -1.57 -14.82
C ASN A 24 0.89 -2.85 -15.63
N ASP A 25 -0.39 -3.13 -15.88
CA ASP A 25 -0.83 -4.28 -16.67
C ASP A 25 -0.38 -4.25 -18.12
N GLU A 26 -0.28 -3.07 -18.74
CA GLU A 26 0.13 -2.90 -20.14
C GLU A 26 1.61 -3.23 -20.32
N VAL A 27 2.45 -2.83 -19.36
CA VAL A 27 3.87 -3.19 -19.32
C VAL A 27 4.02 -4.69 -19.16
N LYS A 28 3.30 -5.27 -18.20
CA LYS A 28 3.26 -6.71 -17.99
C LYS A 28 2.78 -7.45 -19.24
N ALA A 29 1.69 -7.02 -19.86
CA ALA A 29 1.15 -7.61 -21.07
C ALA A 29 2.16 -7.52 -22.23
N SER A 30 2.86 -6.39 -22.35
CA SER A 30 3.90 -6.20 -23.35
C SER A 30 5.07 -7.17 -23.19
N VAL A 31 5.53 -7.39 -21.95
CA VAL A 31 6.57 -8.39 -21.66
C VAL A 31 6.06 -9.82 -21.92
N LEU A 32 4.81 -10.12 -21.54
CA LEU A 32 4.22 -11.45 -21.72
C LEU A 32 3.76 -11.74 -23.16
N ARG A 33 3.82 -10.77 -24.08
CA ARG A 33 3.60 -11.03 -25.52
C ARG A 33 4.70 -11.86 -26.14
N VAL A 34 5.93 -11.76 -25.62
CA VAL A 34 7.12 -12.44 -26.16
C VAL A 34 7.60 -13.59 -25.28
N LEU A 35 7.02 -13.75 -24.09
CA LEU A 35 7.36 -14.80 -23.13
C LEU A 35 6.24 -15.82 -22.98
N PRO A 36 6.55 -17.08 -22.63
CA PRO A 36 5.53 -18.08 -22.31
C PRO A 36 4.61 -17.61 -21.17
N ALA A 37 3.35 -18.05 -21.16
CA ALA A 37 2.38 -17.69 -20.11
C ALA A 37 2.88 -18.02 -18.68
N ALA A 38 3.68 -19.09 -18.54
CA ALA A 38 4.33 -19.47 -17.28
C ALA A 38 5.29 -18.39 -16.72
N ALA A 39 5.78 -17.47 -17.56
CA ALA A 39 6.64 -16.36 -17.16
C ALA A 39 5.90 -15.30 -16.31
N SER A 40 4.57 -15.30 -16.29
CA SER A 40 3.77 -14.36 -15.48
C SER A 40 4.07 -14.44 -13.98
N ARG A 41 4.42 -15.63 -13.47
CA ARG A 41 4.84 -15.82 -12.06
C ARG A 41 6.21 -15.20 -11.79
N TRP A 42 7.15 -15.40 -12.71
CA TRP A 42 8.53 -14.93 -12.61
C TRP A 42 8.62 -13.41 -12.77
N TYR A 43 7.82 -12.83 -13.66
CA TYR A 43 7.65 -11.38 -13.76
C TYR A 43 7.23 -10.79 -12.42
N ARG A 44 6.23 -11.40 -11.76
CA ARG A 44 5.74 -10.97 -10.44
C ARG A 44 6.81 -11.09 -9.35
N ALA A 45 7.51 -12.23 -9.31
CA ALA A 45 8.59 -12.44 -8.35
C ALA A 45 9.73 -11.43 -8.54
N ALA A 46 10.20 -11.22 -9.77
CA ALA A 46 11.24 -10.26 -10.10
C ALA A 46 10.82 -8.83 -9.74
N TYR A 47 9.58 -8.45 -10.03
CA TYR A 47 9.00 -7.16 -9.63
C TYR A 47 9.01 -6.94 -8.11
N ASN A 48 8.61 -7.95 -7.33
CA ASN A 48 8.61 -7.86 -5.87
C ASN A 48 10.03 -7.74 -5.31
N VAL A 49 11.00 -8.50 -5.85
CA VAL A 49 12.41 -8.39 -5.47
C VAL A 49 12.97 -7.01 -5.80
N ALA A 50 12.67 -6.47 -6.99
CA ALA A 50 13.07 -5.12 -7.37
C ALA A 50 12.45 -4.07 -6.44
N SER A 51 11.17 -4.19 -6.11
CA SER A 51 10.48 -3.29 -5.17
C SER A 51 11.08 -3.35 -3.77
N LEU A 52 11.44 -4.55 -3.29
CA LEU A 52 12.12 -4.72 -2.01
C LEU A 52 13.51 -4.07 -2.02
N GLY A 53 14.28 -4.24 -3.11
CA GLY A 53 15.56 -3.57 -3.29
C GLY A 53 15.45 -2.05 -3.27
N LEU A 54 14.48 -1.49 -4.00
CA LEU A 54 14.23 -0.04 -4.00
C LEU A 54 13.82 0.46 -2.60
N THR A 55 13.01 -0.31 -1.87
CA THR A 55 12.64 0.01 -0.48
C THR A 55 13.86 -0.02 0.44
N ALA A 56 14.74 -1.02 0.29
CA ALA A 56 15.96 -1.16 1.09
C ALA A 56 16.93 0.01 0.86
N VAL A 57 17.04 0.50 -0.38
CA VAL A 57 17.83 1.70 -0.71
C VAL A 57 17.35 2.90 0.09
N VAL A 58 16.05 3.17 0.09
CA VAL A 58 15.49 4.29 0.87
C VAL A 58 15.65 4.05 2.38
N GLY A 59 15.49 2.80 2.83
CA GLY A 59 15.68 2.40 4.24
C GLY A 59 17.09 2.63 4.75
N ASP A 60 18.12 2.31 3.97
CA ASP A 60 19.53 2.62 4.28
C ASP A 60 19.73 4.13 4.44
N GLY A 61 19.15 4.94 3.54
CA GLY A 61 19.19 6.39 3.64
C GLY A 61 18.55 6.93 4.92
N LEU A 62 17.42 6.35 5.35
CA LEU A 62 16.78 6.71 6.61
C LEU A 62 17.64 6.33 7.82
N LEU A 63 18.16 5.10 7.88
CA LEU A 63 18.98 4.63 9.00
C LEU A 63 20.23 5.48 9.20
N ARG A 64 20.89 5.90 8.11
CA ARG A 64 22.07 6.78 8.17
C ARG A 64 21.78 8.20 8.66
N ASN A 65 20.52 8.63 8.65
CA ASN A 65 20.09 9.92 9.21
C ASN A 65 19.62 9.82 10.67
N VAL A 66 19.42 8.63 11.23
CA VAL A 66 18.96 8.43 12.62
C VAL A 66 20.00 8.83 13.66
N GLU A 67 21.29 8.71 13.35
CA GLU A 67 22.37 8.89 14.34
C GLU A 67 22.57 10.34 14.83
N ARG A 68 22.01 11.36 14.15
CA ARG A 68 22.26 12.77 14.52
C ARG A 68 21.08 13.74 14.40
N SER A 69 19.92 13.34 13.87
CA SER A 69 18.82 14.30 13.77
C SER A 69 18.09 14.42 15.11
N ASP A 70 18.06 15.63 15.65
CA ASP A 70 17.07 16.02 16.64
C ASP A 70 15.69 15.69 16.06
N ALA A 71 14.87 14.93 16.80
CA ALA A 71 13.54 14.67 16.31
C ALA A 71 12.75 15.98 16.28
N ILE A 72 11.92 16.15 15.26
CA ILE A 72 11.04 17.31 15.11
C ILE A 72 9.70 17.00 15.77
N ILE A 73 9.27 15.74 15.69
CA ILE A 73 8.06 15.23 16.33
C ILE A 73 8.46 14.19 17.36
N PHE A 74 8.24 14.52 18.64
CA PHE A 74 8.46 13.62 19.76
C PHE A 74 7.15 13.22 20.42
N HIS A 75 7.07 11.93 20.76
CA HIS A 75 6.00 11.37 21.58
C HIS A 75 6.59 10.99 22.94
N GLU A 76 6.43 11.86 23.93
CA GLU A 76 6.82 11.62 25.33
C GLU A 76 5.59 11.47 26.23
N GLY A 77 5.78 10.85 27.40
CA GLY A 77 4.73 10.62 28.39
C GLY A 77 3.48 9.95 27.80
N VAL A 78 2.30 10.51 28.05
CA VAL A 78 1.02 10.00 27.55
C VAL A 78 0.97 9.94 26.02
N ARG A 79 1.62 10.88 25.31
CA ARG A 79 1.66 10.87 23.84
C ARG A 79 2.40 9.63 23.32
N SER A 80 3.43 9.16 24.02
CA SER A 80 4.14 7.91 23.69
C SER A 80 3.24 6.69 23.80
N VAL A 81 2.45 6.61 24.87
CA VAL A 81 1.50 5.51 25.09
C VAL A 81 0.49 5.47 23.95
N VAL A 82 -0.17 6.60 23.67
CA VAL A 82 -1.15 6.70 22.57
C VAL A 82 -0.51 6.33 21.23
N SER A 83 0.68 6.88 20.93
CA SER A 83 1.35 6.63 19.65
C SER A 83 1.75 5.16 19.47
N ASN A 84 2.28 4.53 20.52
CA ASN A 84 2.63 3.11 20.47
C ASN A 84 1.38 2.22 20.41
N SER A 85 0.28 2.57 21.09
CA SER A 85 -0.99 1.87 20.95
C SER A 85 -1.52 1.94 19.51
N VAL A 86 -1.47 3.12 18.89
CA VAL A 86 -1.82 3.28 17.46
C VAL A 86 -0.91 2.43 16.59
N ALA A 87 0.41 2.43 16.83
CA ALA A 87 1.37 1.62 16.07
C ALA A 87 1.04 0.12 16.15
N VAL A 88 0.76 -0.39 17.35
CA VAL A 88 0.41 -1.80 17.57
C VAL A 88 -0.89 -2.16 16.87
N LEU A 89 -1.93 -1.33 17.02
CA LEU A 89 -3.22 -1.54 16.35
C LEU A 89 -3.09 -1.48 14.82
N ALA A 90 -2.29 -0.54 14.31
CA ALA A 90 -2.01 -0.41 12.89
C ALA A 90 -1.25 -1.64 12.35
N ALA A 91 -0.25 -2.14 13.07
CA ALA A 91 0.48 -3.34 12.70
C ALA A 91 -0.42 -4.59 12.73
N ALA A 92 -1.23 -4.76 13.79
CA ALA A 92 -2.20 -5.85 13.89
C ALA A 92 -3.24 -5.79 12.75
N GLY A 93 -3.76 -4.60 12.46
CA GLY A 93 -4.66 -4.35 11.33
C GLY A 93 -3.99 -4.71 10.00
N PHE A 94 -2.74 -4.28 9.78
CA PHE A 94 -1.99 -4.60 8.57
C PHE A 94 -1.85 -6.11 8.36
N VAL A 95 -1.47 -6.85 9.42
CA VAL A 95 -1.39 -8.32 9.40
C VAL A 95 -2.75 -8.95 9.13
N SER A 96 -3.82 -8.42 9.74
CA SER A 96 -5.19 -8.90 9.49
C SER A 96 -5.64 -8.67 8.05
N VAL A 97 -5.17 -7.62 7.36
CA VAL A 97 -5.48 -7.43 5.94
C VAL A 97 -4.75 -8.45 5.08
N CYS A 98 -3.51 -8.83 5.44
CA CYS A 98 -2.74 -9.85 4.71
C CYS A 98 -3.46 -11.19 4.59
N THR A 99 -4.31 -11.56 5.56
CA THR A 99 -5.05 -12.82 5.53
C THR A 99 -6.15 -12.85 4.47
N ALA A 100 -6.57 -11.70 3.94
CA ALA A 100 -7.54 -11.64 2.84
C ALA A 100 -6.92 -11.77 1.44
N TYR A 101 -5.59 -11.78 1.33
CA TYR A 101 -4.90 -11.93 0.06
C TYR A 101 -4.12 -13.24 0.02
N ASP A 102 -4.09 -13.90 -1.13
CA ASP A 102 -3.19 -15.04 -1.34
C ASP A 102 -1.76 -14.52 -1.47
N MET A 103 -1.04 -14.49 -0.34
CA MET A 103 0.32 -13.95 -0.28
C MET A 103 1.30 -14.72 -1.16
N LEU A 104 1.10 -16.03 -1.35
CA LEU A 104 1.95 -16.83 -2.23
C LEU A 104 1.73 -16.45 -3.71
N PHE A 105 0.49 -16.14 -4.08
CA PHE A 105 0.20 -15.55 -5.39
C PHE A 105 0.78 -14.13 -5.52
N PHE A 106 0.62 -13.30 -4.49
CA PHE A 106 1.17 -11.94 -4.44
C PHE A 106 2.69 -11.93 -4.68
N PHE A 107 3.42 -12.81 -3.98
CA PHE A 107 4.86 -12.97 -4.15
C PHE A 107 5.28 -13.64 -5.46
N GLY A 108 4.33 -14.16 -6.25
CA GLY A 108 4.61 -14.83 -7.53
C GLY A 108 5.03 -16.30 -7.40
N VAL A 109 4.81 -16.92 -6.24
CA VAL A 109 5.09 -18.35 -6.00
C VAL A 109 3.99 -19.23 -6.58
N LYS A 110 2.73 -18.82 -6.39
CA LYS A 110 1.53 -19.55 -6.87
C LYS A 110 0.94 -18.92 -8.14
N ALA A 111 0.25 -19.73 -8.94
CA ALA A 111 -0.54 -19.26 -10.08
C ALA A 111 -1.75 -18.42 -9.63
N ALA A 112 -2.38 -17.71 -10.56
CA ALA A 112 -3.50 -16.81 -10.26
C ALA A 112 -4.70 -17.56 -9.65
N PRO A 113 -5.32 -17.01 -8.59
CA PRO A 113 -6.54 -17.58 -8.03
C PRO A 113 -7.71 -17.41 -9.00
N SER A 114 -8.71 -18.29 -8.87
CA SER A 114 -9.95 -18.24 -9.66
C SER A 114 -10.84 -17.05 -9.31
N GLN A 115 -10.76 -16.54 -8.08
CA GLN A 115 -11.43 -15.32 -7.66
C GLN A 115 -10.44 -14.14 -7.68
N PRO A 116 -10.72 -13.08 -8.45
CA PRO A 116 -9.76 -12.01 -8.68
C PRO A 116 -9.63 -11.01 -7.52
N LEU A 117 -10.59 -10.96 -6.58
CA LEU A 117 -10.62 -9.96 -5.51
C LEU A 117 -10.89 -10.61 -4.14
N GLY A 118 -9.91 -10.51 -3.24
CA GLY A 118 -10.09 -10.79 -1.82
C GLY A 118 -10.55 -9.55 -1.06
N TRP A 119 -11.27 -9.74 0.04
CA TRP A 119 -11.66 -8.68 0.97
C TRP A 119 -11.62 -9.19 2.41
N CYS A 120 -11.42 -8.27 3.37
CA CYS A 120 -11.51 -8.53 4.80
C CYS A 120 -12.52 -7.58 5.46
N THR A 121 -12.80 -7.81 6.75
CA THR A 121 -13.68 -6.96 7.55
C THR A 121 -13.29 -5.48 7.52
N LEU A 122 -12.00 -5.14 7.42
CA LEU A 122 -11.54 -3.74 7.39
C LEU A 122 -11.96 -3.01 6.12
N HIS A 123 -12.15 -3.72 4.99
CA HIS A 123 -12.69 -3.13 3.76
C HIS A 123 -14.11 -2.55 3.95
N ARG A 124 -14.80 -2.86 5.04
CA ARG A 124 -16.11 -2.27 5.38
C ARG A 124 -16.01 -0.79 5.75
N PHE A 125 -14.87 -0.37 6.28
CA PHE A 125 -14.67 0.97 6.84
C PHE A 125 -13.79 1.86 5.97
N VAL A 126 -12.94 1.26 5.15
CA VAL A 126 -12.01 1.98 4.26
C VAL A 126 -11.66 1.11 3.07
N ARG A 127 -11.54 1.68 1.88
CA ARG A 127 -11.27 0.92 0.65
C ARG A 127 -9.85 0.36 0.57
N HIS A 128 -8.89 1.09 1.15
CA HIS A 128 -7.48 0.74 1.12
C HIS A 128 -6.91 0.50 2.53
N PRO A 129 -7.35 -0.57 3.24
CA PRO A 129 -7.00 -0.76 4.64
C PRO A 129 -5.49 -0.99 4.85
N TRP A 130 -4.78 -1.60 3.89
CA TRP A 130 -3.32 -1.70 3.95
C TRP A 130 -2.64 -0.33 3.96
N TYR A 131 -3.08 0.61 3.10
CA TYR A 131 -2.52 1.96 3.06
C TYR A 131 -2.86 2.72 4.35
N THR A 132 -4.10 2.60 4.84
CA THR A 132 -4.51 3.22 6.11
C THR A 132 -3.66 2.72 7.28
N CYS A 133 -3.49 1.41 7.43
CA CYS A 133 -2.66 0.83 8.49
C CYS A 133 -1.20 1.25 8.34
N ALA A 134 -0.64 1.23 7.13
CA ALA A 134 0.73 1.67 6.90
C ALA A 134 0.93 3.15 7.28
N LEU A 135 0.02 4.04 6.87
CA LEU A 135 0.10 5.47 7.23
C LEU A 135 -0.10 5.69 8.72
N ALA A 136 -1.05 5.02 9.36
CA ALA A 136 -1.26 5.11 10.80
C ALA A 136 0.00 4.70 11.58
N PHE A 137 0.67 3.62 11.15
CA PHE A 137 1.94 3.18 11.73
C PHE A 137 3.06 4.21 11.51
N LEU A 138 3.22 4.72 10.28
CA LEU A 138 4.27 5.69 9.96
C LEU A 138 4.09 7.01 10.75
N TRP A 139 2.86 7.52 10.81
CA TRP A 139 2.54 8.76 11.51
C TRP A 139 2.55 8.63 13.04
N SER A 140 2.56 7.41 13.58
CA SER A 140 2.68 7.15 15.02
C SER A 140 4.12 6.97 15.50
N ARG A 141 5.12 7.21 14.66
CA ARG A 141 6.53 7.18 15.06
C ARG A 141 7.05 8.59 15.31
N SER A 142 7.98 8.71 16.27
CA SER A 142 8.77 9.94 16.40
C SER A 142 9.56 10.19 15.11
N MET A 143 9.53 11.43 14.63
CA MET A 143 10.07 11.78 13.32
C MET A 143 11.20 12.78 13.45
N ASP A 144 12.34 12.42 12.88
CA ASP A 144 13.35 13.36 12.43
C ASP A 144 12.96 13.95 11.07
N ARG A 145 13.77 14.86 10.54
CA ARG A 145 13.55 15.48 9.22
C ARG A 145 13.41 14.44 8.11
N ALA A 146 14.31 13.45 8.08
CA ALA A 146 14.36 12.44 7.03
C ALA A 146 13.12 11.52 7.04
N LYS A 147 12.68 11.09 8.23
CA LYS A 147 11.46 10.31 8.45
C LYS A 147 10.23 11.11 8.11
N LEU A 148 10.13 12.37 8.54
CA LEU A 148 8.99 13.22 8.21
C LEU A 148 8.84 13.40 6.70
N LEU A 149 9.94 13.71 6.01
CA LEU A 149 9.97 13.86 4.56
C LEU A 149 9.57 12.55 3.86
N SER A 150 10.09 11.42 4.33
CA SER A 150 9.76 10.11 3.78
C SER A 150 8.30 9.71 4.02
N THR A 151 7.78 9.95 5.22
CA THR A 151 6.36 9.69 5.53
C THR A 151 5.44 10.60 4.70
N ALA A 152 5.82 11.86 4.45
CA ALA A 152 5.07 12.75 3.57
C ALA A 152 5.08 12.26 2.11
N MET A 153 6.23 11.82 1.59
CA MET A 153 6.34 11.23 0.25
C MET A 153 5.51 9.95 0.13
N MET A 154 5.56 9.06 1.13
CA MET A 154 4.76 7.84 1.17
C MET A 154 3.25 8.13 1.23
N THR A 155 2.87 9.15 2.01
CA THR A 155 1.48 9.62 2.07
C THR A 155 1.02 10.05 0.68
N LEU A 156 1.77 10.93 0.01
CA LEU A 156 1.44 11.35 -1.35
C LEU A 156 1.36 10.16 -2.32
N TYR A 157 2.34 9.26 -2.25
CA TYR A 157 2.40 8.07 -3.08
C TYR A 157 1.16 7.18 -2.92
N PHE A 158 0.71 6.87 -1.70
CA PHE A 158 -0.51 6.07 -1.49
C PHE A 158 -1.78 6.80 -1.94
N PHE A 159 -1.89 8.11 -1.71
CA PHE A 159 -3.03 8.89 -2.19
C PHE A 159 -3.11 8.91 -3.73
N VAL A 160 -1.98 9.04 -4.42
CA VAL A 160 -1.93 8.98 -5.88
C VAL A 160 -2.18 7.55 -6.38
N GLY A 161 -1.49 6.56 -5.82
CA GLY A 161 -1.59 5.15 -6.18
C GLY A 161 -3.01 4.61 -6.03
N SER A 162 -3.69 4.93 -4.93
CA SER A 162 -5.08 4.53 -4.68
C SER A 162 -6.04 5.01 -5.78
N ARG A 163 -5.81 6.19 -6.37
CA ARG A 163 -6.65 6.70 -7.47
C ARG A 163 -6.45 5.92 -8.76
N PHE A 164 -5.21 5.51 -9.07
CA PHE A 164 -4.94 4.66 -10.23
C PHE A 164 -5.56 3.27 -10.05
N GLU A 165 -5.40 2.69 -8.87
CA GLU A 165 -6.00 1.40 -8.51
C GLU A 165 -7.53 1.44 -8.59
N GLU A 166 -8.17 2.45 -8.00
CA GLU A 166 -9.62 2.61 -8.05
C GLU A 166 -10.16 2.78 -9.46
N ARG A 167 -9.48 3.56 -10.31
CA ARG A 167 -9.85 3.72 -11.73
C ARG A 167 -9.82 2.38 -12.45
N ARG A 168 -8.79 1.57 -12.22
CA ARG A 168 -8.66 0.23 -12.79
C ARG A 168 -9.80 -0.69 -12.33
N LEU A 169 -10.09 -0.70 -11.03
CA LEU A 169 -11.18 -1.51 -10.46
C LEU A 169 -12.56 -1.08 -10.97
N CYS A 170 -12.80 0.23 -11.10
CA CYS A 170 -14.04 0.76 -11.69
C CYS A 170 -14.22 0.36 -13.16
N ASN A 171 -13.14 0.16 -13.89
CA ASN A 171 -13.17 -0.20 -15.32
C ASN A 171 -13.22 -1.71 -15.57
N MET A 172 -13.37 -2.54 -14.53
CA MET A 172 -13.50 -3.99 -14.69
C MET A 172 -14.78 -4.37 -15.45
N PRO A 173 -14.70 -5.36 -16.36
CA PRO A 173 -15.85 -5.85 -17.13
C PRO A 173 -16.83 -6.67 -16.26
N GLY A 174 -17.98 -7.06 -16.85
CA GLY A 174 -18.88 -8.06 -16.23
C GLY A 174 -19.64 -7.57 -14.99
N GLY A 175 -19.98 -6.28 -14.90
CA GLY A 175 -20.73 -5.71 -13.78
C GLY A 175 -19.90 -5.46 -12.50
N ALA A 176 -18.73 -6.06 -12.37
CA ALA A 176 -17.81 -5.86 -11.24
C ALA A 176 -17.42 -4.38 -11.07
N GLY A 177 -17.10 -3.69 -12.16
CA GLY A 177 -16.77 -2.25 -12.12
C GLY A 177 -17.92 -1.37 -11.64
N ALA A 178 -19.17 -1.72 -11.97
CA ALA A 178 -20.36 -1.00 -11.49
C ALA A 178 -20.58 -1.20 -9.99
N ARG A 179 -20.41 -2.44 -9.49
CA ARG A 179 -20.45 -2.74 -8.05
C ARG A 179 -19.37 -1.98 -7.28
N TYR A 180 -18.15 -1.95 -7.82
CA TYR A 180 -17.04 -1.23 -7.20
C TYR A 180 -17.24 0.30 -7.21
N ARG A 181 -17.80 0.88 -8.29
CA ARG A 181 -18.18 2.30 -8.30
C ARG A 181 -19.20 2.64 -7.20
N ARG A 182 -20.21 1.79 -7.01
CA ARG A 182 -21.18 1.96 -5.91
C ARG A 182 -20.51 1.84 -4.55
N TYR A 183 -19.57 0.92 -4.39
CA TYR A 183 -18.77 0.81 -3.17
C TYR A 183 -17.98 2.11 -2.88
N CYS A 184 -17.43 2.75 -3.92
CA CYS A 184 -16.70 4.01 -3.79
C CYS A 184 -17.54 5.19 -3.29
N THR A 185 -18.87 5.16 -3.46
CA THR A 185 -19.77 6.20 -2.93
C THR A 185 -20.15 5.99 -1.47
N LEU A 186 -19.90 4.79 -0.92
CA LEU A 186 -20.38 4.38 0.41
C LEU A 186 -19.26 4.31 1.45
N VAL A 187 -18.05 3.93 1.02
CA VAL A 187 -16.90 3.70 1.91
C VAL A 187 -15.76 4.61 1.50
N PRO A 188 -15.07 5.31 2.42
CA PRO A 188 -14.00 6.24 2.10
C PRO A 188 -12.73 5.54 1.62
N GLY A 189 -11.88 6.26 0.88
CA GLY A 189 -10.68 5.71 0.24
C GLY A 189 -9.58 5.25 1.21
N ILE A 190 -8.89 6.20 1.86
CA ILE A 190 -7.73 5.94 2.75
C ILE A 190 -8.01 6.35 4.20
N ILE A 191 -8.72 7.46 4.43
CA ILE A 191 -9.02 7.93 5.78
C ILE A 191 -10.41 7.40 6.17
N PRO A 192 -10.51 6.55 7.21
CA PRO A 192 -11.81 6.03 7.64
C PRO A 192 -12.67 7.17 8.21
N LEU A 193 -13.97 7.14 7.92
CA LEU A 193 -14.96 8.08 8.42
C LEU A 193 -16.00 7.28 9.23
N PRO A 194 -16.28 7.65 10.49
CA PRO A 194 -17.08 6.81 11.39
C PRO A 194 -18.53 6.58 10.93
N TRP A 195 -19.05 7.40 10.01
CA TRP A 195 -20.40 7.31 9.46
C TRP A 195 -20.46 6.68 8.06
N CYS A 196 -19.34 6.30 7.45
CA CYS A 196 -19.29 5.75 6.09
C CYS A 196 -18.76 4.31 6.11
N PHE A 197 -19.64 3.35 6.39
CA PHE A 197 -19.28 1.93 6.40
C PHE A 197 -20.40 1.02 5.86
N LEU A 198 -20.01 -0.19 5.49
CA LEU A 198 -20.93 -1.24 5.03
C LEU A 198 -21.10 -2.35 6.07
N THR A 199 -22.24 -3.04 6.02
CA THR A 199 -22.43 -4.32 6.70
C THR A 199 -21.70 -5.45 5.98
N THR A 200 -21.47 -6.57 6.67
CA THR A 200 -20.81 -7.75 6.09
C THR A 200 -21.53 -8.28 4.85
N THR A 201 -22.87 -8.26 4.84
CA THR A 201 -23.68 -8.67 3.69
C THR A 201 -23.50 -7.72 2.51
N GLN A 202 -23.48 -6.41 2.76
CA GLN A 202 -23.33 -5.40 1.71
C GLN A 202 -21.97 -5.48 1.03
N ILE A 203 -20.89 -5.65 1.80
CA ILE A 203 -19.54 -5.77 1.22
C ILE A 203 -19.36 -7.08 0.46
N SER A 204 -19.91 -8.19 0.96
CA SER A 204 -19.89 -9.47 0.26
C SER A 204 -20.49 -9.36 -1.14
N ASN A 205 -21.62 -8.64 -1.27
CA ASN A 205 -22.26 -8.40 -2.57
C ASN A 205 -21.43 -7.54 -3.53
N VAL A 206 -20.48 -6.74 -3.04
CA VAL A 206 -19.56 -5.98 -3.91
C VAL A 206 -18.57 -6.93 -4.58
N PHE A 207 -18.03 -7.88 -3.80
CA PHE A 207 -16.96 -8.78 -4.21
C PHE A 207 -17.45 -10.15 -4.69
N SER A 208 -18.73 -10.47 -4.56
CA SER A 208 -19.35 -11.66 -5.15
C SER A 208 -19.29 -11.58 -6.68
N THR A 209 -19.01 -12.72 -7.33
CA THR A 209 -19.00 -12.86 -8.80
C THR A 209 -20.40 -12.71 -9.39
#